data_AF-A0A2T9ZNH8-F1
#
_entry.id   AF-A0A2T9ZNH8-F1
#
_cell.length_a   1.000
_cell.length_b   1.000
_cell.length_c   1.000
_cell.angle_alpha   90.00
_cell.angle_beta   90.00
_cell.angle_gamma   90.00
#
_symmetry.space_group_name_H-M   'P 1'
#
loop_
_entity.id
_entity.type
_entity.pdbx_description
1 polymer ?
#
loop_
_entity_poly.entity_id
_entity_poly.type
_entity_poly.pdbx_seq_one_letter_code
_entity_poly.pdbx_strand_id
1 'polypeptide(L)'
;MLVYSNSNLDDSLVLILKLMDSIRKLEIPNPDAPSGPNVTVSVGLSNIYPEMESNRDDLIRSADHLLYTVKDTGRDSVEFETLNS
;
A
#
# COMPACT_ATOMS: atom_id res chain seq x y z
N MET A 1 0.25 -7.15 -6.00
CA MET A 1 0.35 -5.80 -6.59
C MET A 1 -0.96 -5.49 -7.29
N LEU A 2 -1.55 -4.32 -7.02
CA LEU A 2 -2.73 -3.80 -7.71
C LEU A 2 -2.30 -2.53 -8.45
N VAL A 3 -2.69 -2.37 -9.71
CA VAL A 3 -2.36 -1.20 -10.53
C VAL A 3 -3.66 -0.60 -11.04
N TYR A 4 -3.87 0.68 -10.77
CA TYR A 4 -5.05 1.43 -11.22
C TYR A 4 -4.62 2.56 -12.15
N SER A 5 -5.34 2.72 -13.25
CA SER A 5 -5.20 3.87 -14.15
C SER A 5 -6.28 4.89 -13.84
N ASN A 6 -5.93 6.19 -13.84
CA ASN A 6 -6.86 7.32 -13.66
C ASN A 6 -7.44 7.47 -12.24
N SER A 7 -6.61 7.29 -11.21
CA SER A 7 -6.95 7.60 -9.82
C SER A 7 -6.00 8.66 -9.27
N ASN A 8 -6.54 9.64 -8.53
CA ASN A 8 -5.69 10.48 -7.70
C ASN A 8 -5.27 9.70 -6.44
N LEU A 9 -4.26 10.20 -5.74
CA LEU A 9 -3.71 9.54 -4.56
C LEU A 9 -4.75 9.43 -3.42
N ASP A 10 -5.59 10.45 -3.23
CA ASP A 10 -6.57 10.51 -2.15
C ASP A 10 -7.66 9.43 -2.29
N ASP A 11 -8.23 9.28 -3.49
CA ASP A 11 -9.22 8.26 -3.81
C ASP A 11 -8.65 6.85 -3.64
N SER A 12 -7.39 6.68 -4.07
CA SER A 12 -6.65 5.42 -3.91
C SER A 12 -6.45 5.10 -2.42
N LEU A 13 -6.05 6.10 -1.62
CA LEU A 13 -5.85 5.94 -0.18
C LEU A 13 -7.17 5.59 0.53
N VAL A 14 -8.28 6.26 0.20
CA VAL A 14 -9.61 5.95 0.75
C VAL A 14 -10.01 4.51 0.45
N LEU A 15 -9.78 4.03 -0.79
CA LEU A 15 -10.06 2.66 -1.17
C LEU A 15 -9.19 1.65 -0.38
N ILE A 16 -7.89 1.93 -0.25
CA ILE A 16 -6.97 1.08 0.51
C ILE A 16 -7.35 1.01 1.98
N LEU A 17 -7.67 2.13 2.63
CA LEU A 17 -8.08 2.14 4.03
C LEU A 17 -9.37 1.34 4.25
N LYS A 18 -10.34 1.43 3.33
CA LYS A 18 -11.55 0.60 3.35
C LYS A 18 -11.24 -0.89 3.21
N LEU A 19 -10.34 -1.25 2.30
CA LEU A 19 -9.89 -2.63 2.12
C LEU A 19 -9.25 -3.19 3.39
N MET A 20 -8.35 -2.41 4.02
CA MET A 20 -7.68 -2.80 5.26
C MET A 20 -8.70 -3.01 6.39
N ASP A 21 -9.63 -2.08 6.56
CA ASP A 21 -10.71 -2.20 7.56
C ASP A 21 -11.60 -3.42 7.30
N SER A 22 -11.96 -3.69 6.04
CA SER A 22 -12.69 -4.90 5.66
C SER A 22 -11.94 -6.18 6.03
N ILE A 23 -10.62 -6.23 5.84
CA ILE A 23 -9.81 -7.40 6.21
C ILE A 23 -9.75 -7.58 7.73
N ARG A 24 -9.53 -6.49 8.48
CA ARG A 24 -9.52 -6.53 9.95
C ARG A 24 -10.83 -7.07 10.52
N LYS A 25 -11.97 -6.67 9.93
CA LYS A 25 -13.31 -7.13 10.32
C LYS A 25 -13.60 -8.60 10.04
N LEU A 26 -12.78 -9.28 9.23
CA LEU A 26 -12.91 -10.73 9.07
C LEU A 26 -12.46 -11.50 10.31
N GLU A 27 -11.70 -10.86 11.21
CA GLU A 27 -11.22 -11.43 12.48
C GLU A 27 -10.58 -12.81 12.32
N ILE A 28 -9.90 -13.04 11.20
CA ILE A 28 -9.28 -14.33 10.90
C ILE A 28 -8.11 -14.51 11.88
N PRO A 29 -8.12 -15.55 12.74
CA PRO A 29 -7.05 -15.74 13.72
C PRO A 29 -5.71 -16.00 13.04
N ASN A 30 -4.69 -15.29 13.49
CA ASN A 30 -3.29 -15.48 13.14
C ASN A 30 -2.43 -15.25 14.39
N PRO A 31 -2.52 -16.13 15.40
CA PRO A 31 -1.96 -15.88 16.73
C PRO A 31 -0.43 -15.73 16.73
N ASP A 32 0.25 -16.29 15.73
CA ASP A 32 1.71 -16.25 15.60
C ASP A 32 2.20 -15.04 14.77
N ALA A 33 1.30 -14.16 14.34
CA ALA A 33 1.69 -13.01 13.52
C ALA A 33 2.45 -11.96 14.35
N PRO A 34 3.54 -11.39 13.81
CA PRO A 34 4.21 -10.24 14.41
C PRO A 34 3.34 -8.98 14.53
N SER A 35 2.25 -8.90 13.76
CA SER A 35 1.36 -7.73 13.66
C SER A 35 0.15 -7.78 14.60
N GLY A 36 0.01 -8.82 15.41
CA GLY A 36 -1.14 -9.02 16.30
C GLY A 36 -1.85 -10.36 16.06
N PRO A 37 -2.90 -10.67 16.84
CA PRO A 37 -3.51 -12.01 16.87
C PRO A 37 -4.39 -12.34 15.66
N ASN A 38 -4.64 -11.37 14.77
CA ASN A 38 -5.53 -11.49 13.62
C ASN A 38 -4.78 -11.18 12.31
N VAL A 39 -5.28 -11.71 11.20
CA VAL A 39 -4.77 -11.39 9.86
C VAL A 39 -5.00 -9.90 9.55
N THR A 40 -3.92 -9.25 9.11
CA THR A 40 -3.91 -7.87 8.64
C THR A 40 -3.15 -7.77 7.33
N VAL A 41 -3.15 -6.59 6.71
CA VAL A 41 -2.37 -6.34 5.49
C VAL A 41 -1.54 -5.07 5.62
N SER A 42 -0.39 -5.08 4.97
CA SER A 42 0.51 -3.93 4.83
C SER A 42 0.51 -3.49 3.38
N VAL A 43 0.42 -2.19 3.12
CA VAL A 43 0.27 -1.66 1.75
C VAL A 43 1.31 -0.56 1.48
N GLY A 44 2.06 -0.72 0.40
CA GLY A 44 2.82 0.39 -0.22
C GLY A 44 2.02 0.92 -1.40
N LEU A 45 1.71 2.22 -1.40
CA LEU A 45 0.93 2.88 -2.44
C LEU A 45 1.79 3.95 -3.15
N SER A 46 2.17 3.68 -4.39
CA SER A 46 2.87 4.68 -5.22
C SER A 46 1.93 5.20 -6.30
N ASN A 47 2.00 6.51 -6.53
CA ASN A 47 1.29 7.19 -7.61
C ASN A 47 2.28 7.96 -8.48
N ILE A 48 2.07 8.00 -9.79
CA ILE A 48 2.88 8.78 -10.73
C ILE A 48 1.99 9.52 -11.71
N TYR A 49 2.33 10.78 -11.97
CA TYR A 49 1.80 11.52 -13.11
C TYR A 49 2.78 11.35 -14.27
N PRO A 50 2.43 10.58 -15.32
CA PRO A 50 3.38 10.24 -16.36
C PRO A 50 3.73 11.46 -17.22
N GLU A 51 4.99 11.85 -17.17
CA GLU A 51 5.65 12.77 -18.10
C GLU A 51 6.43 11.97 -19.17
N MET A 52 6.98 12.65 -20.18
CA MET A 52 7.69 11.98 -21.29
C MET A 52 8.86 11.08 -20.84
N GLU A 53 9.45 11.35 -19.67
CA GLU A 53 10.58 10.59 -19.11
C GLU A 53 10.17 9.62 -17.99
N SER A 54 8.89 9.52 -17.62
CA SER A 54 8.47 8.69 -16.50
C SER A 54 8.67 7.19 -16.79
N ASN A 55 9.45 6.53 -15.94
CA ASN A 55 9.66 5.09 -16.01
C ASN A 55 8.69 4.34 -15.07
N ARG A 56 7.98 3.33 -15.61
CA ARG A 56 7.10 2.47 -14.82
C ARG A 56 7.85 1.64 -13.77
N ASP A 57 9.12 1.34 -14.01
CA ASP A 57 9.93 0.59 -13.06
C ASP A 57 10.16 1.40 -11.77
N ASP A 58 10.21 2.73 -11.85
CA ASP A 58 10.36 3.60 -10.68
C ASP A 58 9.11 3.58 -9.81
N LEU A 59 7.91 3.55 -10.43
CA LEU A 59 6.63 3.38 -9.73
C LEU A 59 6.59 2.05 -8.97
N ILE A 60 7.03 0.96 -9.61
CA ILE A 60 7.05 -0.37 -8.98
C ILE A 60 8.06 -0.41 -7.82
N ARG A 61 9.27 0.10 -8.05
CA ARG A 61 10.33 0.15 -7.03
C ARG A 61 9.90 0.97 -5.82
N SER A 62 9.24 2.09 -6.06
CA SER A 62 8.66 2.95 -5.03
C SER A 62 7.61 2.19 -4.20
N ALA A 63 6.63 1.56 -4.85
CA ALA A 63 5.60 0.79 -4.14
C ALA A 63 6.18 -0.36 -3.31
N ASP A 64 7.18 -1.07 -3.84
CA ASP A 64 7.88 -2.14 -3.12
C ASP A 64 8.67 -1.59 -1.93
N HIS A 65 9.38 -0.46 -2.10
CA HIS A 65 10.09 0.20 -1.02
C HIS A 65 9.15 0.58 0.12
N LEU A 66 8.03 1.25 -0.19
CA LEU A 66 7.01 1.62 0.79
C LEU A 66 6.44 0.39 1.51
N LEU A 67 6.21 -0.71 0.78
CA LEU A 67 5.74 -1.96 1.36
C LEU A 67 6.76 -2.54 2.36
N TYR A 68 8.05 -2.49 2.03
CA TYR A 68 9.11 -2.89 2.96
C TYR A 68 9.15 -1.97 4.19
N THR A 69 9.05 -0.66 4.00
CA THR A 69 8.98 0.31 5.11
C THR A 69 7.85 -0.04 6.09
N VAL A 70 6.63 -0.28 5.60
CA VAL A 70 5.50 -0.66 6.45
C VAL A 70 5.78 -1.95 7.22
N LYS A 71 6.42 -2.94 6.59
CA LYS A 71 6.72 -4.22 7.24
C LYS A 71 7.71 -4.09 8.38
N ASP A 72 8.61 -3.13 8.30
CA ASP A 72 9.64 -2.87 9.31
C ASP A 72 9.16 -1.92 10.41
N THR A 73 8.27 -0.97 10.12
CA THR A 73 7.84 0.06 11.08
C THR A 73 6.69 -0.36 12.00
N GLY A 74 5.94 -1.42 11.66
CA GLY A 74 4.84 -1.89 12.52
C GLY A 74 3.81 -2.81 11.87
N ARG A 75 3.86 -3.00 10.54
CA ARG A 75 2.84 -3.70 9.76
C ARG A 75 1.45 -3.06 9.91
N ASP A 76 0.42 -3.71 9.37
CA ASP A 76 -0.99 -3.28 9.45
C ASP A 76 -1.21 -1.77 9.18
N SER A 77 -0.45 -1.21 8.23
CA SER A 77 -0.46 0.20 7.90
C SER A 77 -0.31 0.40 6.38
N VAL A 78 -0.43 1.63 5.95
CA VAL A 78 -0.19 2.07 4.58
C VAL A 78 0.82 3.20 4.58
N GLU A 79 1.84 3.07 3.72
CA GLU A 79 2.75 4.16 3.36
C GLU A 79 2.51 4.50 1.90
N PHE A 80 2.57 5.79 1.58
CA PHE A 80 2.24 6.26 0.24
C PHE A 80 3.12 7.42 -0.21
N GLU A 81 3.36 7.48 -1.52
CA GLU A 81 4.07 8.62 -2.12
C GLU A 81 3.54 8.94 -3.51
N THR A 82 3.71 10.20 -3.92
CA THR A 82 3.54 10.62 -5.31
C THR A 82 4.92 10.92 -5.88
N LEU A 83 5.28 10.17 -6.92
CA LEU A 83 6.47 10.42 -7.72
C LEU A 83 6.21 11.64 -8.61
N ASN A 84 6.99 12.70 -8.36
CA ASN A 84 7.15 13.79 -9.30
C ASN A 84 8.30 13.40 -10.21
N SER A 85 8.04 13.22 -11.51
CA SER A 85 9.11 13.08 -12.51
C SER A 85 9.85 14.39 -12.69
#